data_AF-A0AAV6AE01-F1
#
_entry.id   AF-A0AAV6AE01-F1
#
_cell.length_a   1.000
_cell.length_b   1.000
_cell.length_c   1.000
_cell.angle_alpha   90.00
_cell.angle_beta   90.00
_cell.angle_gamma   90.00
#
_symmetry.space_group_name_H-M   'P 1'
#
loop_
_entity.id
_entity.type
_entity.pdbx_description
1 polymer ?
#
loop_
_entity_poly.entity_id
_entity_poly.type
_entity_poly.pdbx_seq_one_letter_code
_entity_poly.pdbx_strand_id
1 'polypeptide(L)'
;GKDGASAIRVHMSNVMNTPVEVVESEYPLMVEELALRPDSGGDGRHRGGLGFRRAYRVLGPDVTLTTMIERRVVPPYGLFGGKAAAPFRITLNPGTPRERDVRGKETMKLAQGDLVLLETCGGGGYGDPTERSAAERDIDRREGYVS
;
A
#
# COMPACT_ATOMS: atom_id res chain seq x y z
N GLY A 1 15.86 -17.20 8.76
CA GLY A 1 14.55 -16.71 8.31
C GLY A 1 14.68 -16.16 6.91
N LYS A 2 13.60 -15.61 6.35
CA LYS A 2 13.57 -14.89 5.07
C LYS A 2 12.73 -13.62 5.25
N ASP A 3 12.88 -12.67 4.35
CA ASP A 3 12.03 -11.48 4.29
C ASP A 3 10.57 -11.85 4.04
N GLY A 4 9.66 -10.97 4.46
CA GLY A 4 8.24 -11.10 4.17
C GLY A 4 7.95 -10.93 2.69
N ALA A 5 6.98 -11.70 2.17
CA ALA A 5 6.53 -11.55 0.79
C ALA A 5 5.78 -10.22 0.59
N SER A 6 6.14 -9.49 -0.47
CA SER A 6 5.52 -8.21 -0.82
C SER A 6 4.17 -8.39 -1.50
N ALA A 7 3.29 -7.39 -1.37
CA ALA A 7 1.97 -7.30 -2.00
C ALA A 7 1.05 -8.51 -1.74
N ILE A 8 1.20 -9.18 -0.59
CA ILE A 8 0.31 -10.29 -0.19
C ILE A 8 -0.82 -9.80 0.72
N ARG A 9 -2.04 -10.29 0.50
CA ARG A 9 -3.14 -10.16 1.48
C ARG A 9 -3.14 -11.38 2.38
N VAL A 10 -2.88 -11.19 3.67
CA VAL A 10 -2.81 -12.29 4.67
C VAL A 10 -4.15 -12.60 5.36
N HIS A 11 -5.13 -11.69 5.32
CA HIS A 11 -6.37 -11.83 6.09
C HIS A 11 -7.54 -12.48 5.32
N MET A 12 -7.39 -12.69 4.00
CA MET A 12 -8.39 -13.37 3.16
C MET A 12 -7.64 -14.38 2.30
N SER A 13 -7.59 -15.64 2.76
CA SER A 13 -6.93 -16.72 2.02
C SER A 13 -7.53 -16.84 0.62
N ASN A 14 -6.69 -16.71 -0.41
CA ASN A 14 -6.95 -16.93 -1.84
C ASN A 14 -7.62 -15.80 -2.65
N VAL A 15 -7.62 -14.54 -2.21
CA VAL A 15 -8.02 -13.43 -3.09
C VAL A 15 -6.77 -12.85 -3.78
N MET A 16 -6.60 -13.20 -5.06
CA MET A 16 -5.60 -12.58 -5.94
C MET A 16 -5.93 -11.10 -6.17
N ASN A 17 -4.96 -10.34 -6.66
CA ASN A 17 -5.24 -8.96 -7.06
C ASN A 17 -6.26 -8.95 -8.21
N THR A 18 -7.24 -8.05 -8.15
CA THR A 18 -8.17 -7.83 -9.27
C THR A 18 -7.38 -7.25 -10.44
N PRO A 19 -7.36 -7.91 -11.62
CA PRO A 19 -6.65 -7.42 -12.80
C PRO A 19 -7.09 -5.99 -13.15
N VAL A 20 -6.19 -5.23 -13.76
CA VAL A 20 -6.47 -3.83 -14.14
C VAL A 20 -7.57 -3.80 -15.19
N GLU A 21 -7.48 -4.69 -16.18
CA GLU A 21 -8.41 -4.82 -17.30
C GLU A 21 -9.84 -5.06 -16.83
N VAL A 22 -10.01 -5.87 -15.78
CA VAL A 22 -11.32 -6.15 -15.19
C VAL A 22 -11.87 -4.92 -14.46
N VAL A 23 -11.03 -4.15 -13.77
CA VAL A 23 -11.51 -2.92 -13.12
C VAL A 23 -11.94 -1.88 -14.14
N GLU A 24 -11.16 -1.70 -15.21
CA GLU A 24 -11.44 -0.71 -16.25
C GLU A 24 -12.61 -1.10 -17.17
N SER A 25 -12.90 -2.39 -17.32
CA SER A 25 -14.06 -2.85 -18.09
C SER A 25 -15.37 -2.75 -17.31
N GLU A 26 -15.34 -2.98 -15.99
CA GLU A 26 -16.55 -3.08 -15.16
C GLU A 26 -16.94 -1.74 -14.51
N TYR A 27 -15.99 -0.83 -14.33
CA TYR A 27 -16.23 0.44 -13.65
C TYR A 27 -15.78 1.62 -14.50
N PRO A 28 -16.40 2.82 -14.34
CA PRO A 28 -15.97 4.03 -15.02
C PRO A 28 -14.71 4.61 -14.36
N LEU A 29 -13.67 3.79 -14.25
CA LEU A 29 -12.40 4.06 -13.58
C LEU A 29 -11.25 3.70 -14.51
N MET A 30 -10.14 4.43 -14.43
CA MET A 30 -8.86 4.07 -15.04
C MET A 30 -7.81 3.86 -13.95
N VAL A 31 -6.99 2.81 -14.06
CA VAL A 31 -5.92 2.55 -13.12
C VAL A 31 -4.66 3.27 -13.60
N GLU A 32 -4.31 4.40 -12.98
CA GLU A 32 -3.11 5.16 -13.34
C GLU A 32 -1.82 4.56 -12.75
N GLU A 33 -1.94 3.82 -11.65
CA GLU A 33 -0.79 3.23 -10.96
C GLU A 33 -1.18 1.88 -10.36
N LEU A 34 -0.31 0.89 -10.53
CA LEU A 34 -0.25 -0.32 -9.74
C LEU A 34 1.22 -0.71 -9.55
N ALA A 35 1.77 -0.40 -8.39
CA ALA A 35 3.20 -0.57 -8.12
C ALA A 35 3.45 -1.05 -6.69
N LEU A 36 4.61 -1.65 -6.43
CA LEU A 36 5.07 -1.82 -5.05
C LEU A 36 5.21 -0.45 -4.38
N ARG A 37 5.08 -0.44 -3.05
CA ARG A 37 5.27 0.76 -2.24
C ARG A 37 6.65 0.68 -1.56
N PRO A 38 7.68 1.37 -2.07
CA PRO A 38 8.98 1.43 -1.41
C PRO A 38 8.85 1.91 0.04
N ASP A 39 9.77 1.48 0.89
CA ASP A 39 9.88 1.87 2.31
C ASP A 39 8.67 1.51 3.19
N SER A 40 7.72 0.73 2.65
CA SER A 40 6.50 0.38 3.38
C SER A 40 6.65 -0.82 4.31
N GLY A 41 7.63 -1.69 4.05
CA GLY A 41 7.95 -2.82 4.92
C GLY A 41 8.76 -2.37 6.13
N GLY A 42 8.45 -2.92 7.30
CA GLY A 42 9.21 -2.65 8.52
C GLY A 42 10.63 -3.17 8.42
N ASP A 43 11.60 -2.34 8.82
CA ASP A 43 13.03 -2.71 8.84
C ASP A 43 13.30 -3.76 9.94
N GLY A 44 14.28 -4.62 9.73
CA GLY A 44 14.66 -5.70 10.63
C GLY A 44 15.74 -6.56 10.00
N ARG A 45 16.31 -7.52 10.75
CA ARG A 45 17.18 -8.55 10.18
C ARG A 45 16.52 -9.19 8.94
N HIS A 46 15.23 -9.49 9.07
CA HIS A 46 14.37 -9.81 7.96
C HIS A 46 13.34 -8.69 7.79
N ARG A 47 13.33 -8.06 6.62
CA ARG A 47 12.42 -6.97 6.29
C ARG A 47 11.00 -7.52 6.16
N GLY A 48 10.01 -6.77 6.65
CA GLY A 48 8.62 -7.08 6.38
C GLY A 48 8.26 -6.84 4.91
N GLY A 49 7.32 -7.61 4.35
CA GLY A 49 6.92 -7.46 2.94
C GLY A 49 6.40 -6.05 2.61
N LEU A 50 6.66 -5.57 1.39
CA LEU A 50 6.17 -4.26 0.98
C LEU A 50 4.66 -4.30 0.74
N GLY A 51 3.99 -3.18 1.01
CA GLY A 51 2.67 -2.88 0.47
C GLY A 51 2.74 -2.52 -1.02
N PHE A 52 1.61 -2.06 -1.54
CA PHE A 52 1.49 -1.56 -2.91
C PHE A 52 0.73 -0.22 -2.95
N ARG A 53 0.95 0.49 -4.04
CA ARG A 53 0.24 1.71 -4.43
C ARG A 53 -0.72 1.36 -5.55
N ARG A 54 -1.94 1.87 -5.48
CA ARG A 54 -2.93 1.75 -6.57
C ARG A 54 -3.70 3.05 -6.73
N ALA A 55 -3.68 3.63 -7.92
CA ALA A 55 -4.33 4.91 -8.19
C ALA A 55 -5.49 4.73 -9.17
N TYR A 56 -6.68 5.21 -8.80
CA TYR A 56 -7.89 5.15 -9.63
C TYR A 56 -8.33 6.55 -10.05
N ARG A 57 -8.33 6.81 -11.35
CA ARG A 57 -8.94 8.00 -11.94
C ARG A 57 -10.41 7.76 -12.20
N VAL A 58 -11.26 8.66 -11.72
CA VAL A 58 -12.70 8.62 -12.00
C VAL A 58 -12.97 9.17 -13.39
N LEU A 59 -13.59 8.37 -14.26
CA LEU A 59 -13.90 8.75 -15.64
C LEU A 59 -15.37 9.09 -15.87
N GLY A 60 -16.28 8.57 -15.05
CA GLY A 60 -17.73 8.75 -15.21
C GLY A 60 -18.39 9.54 -14.09
N PRO A 61 -19.68 9.91 -14.27
CA PRO A 61 -20.48 10.52 -13.22
C PRO A 61 -20.91 9.50 -12.15
N ASP A 62 -21.41 10.01 -11.02
CA ASP A 62 -22.09 9.23 -9.97
C ASP A 62 -21.26 8.11 -9.29
N VAL A 63 -19.94 8.27 -9.21
CA VAL A 63 -19.09 7.33 -8.48
C VAL A 63 -19.13 7.60 -6.97
N THR A 64 -19.37 6.54 -6.19
CA THR A 64 -19.32 6.58 -4.73
C THR A 64 -18.19 5.69 -4.22
N LEU A 65 -17.35 6.24 -3.35
CA LEU A 65 -16.31 5.49 -2.65
C LEU A 65 -16.71 5.27 -1.20
N THR A 66 -16.74 4.00 -0.79
CA THR A 66 -16.87 3.59 0.62
C THR A 66 -15.59 2.91 1.06
N THR A 67 -14.98 3.40 2.13
CA THR A 67 -13.76 2.83 2.72
C THR A 67 -14.10 2.01 3.96
N MET A 68 -13.48 0.84 4.08
CA MET A 68 -13.55 -0.04 5.26
C MET A 68 -12.16 -0.61 5.53
N ILE A 69 -11.34 0.19 6.21
CA ILE A 69 -9.89 0.01 6.23
C ILE A 69 -9.37 0.00 7.66
N GLU A 70 -8.39 -0.89 7.87
CA GLU A 70 -7.63 -1.03 9.10
C GLU A 70 -6.16 -0.70 8.87
N ARG A 71 -5.35 -0.75 9.94
CA ARG A 71 -3.89 -0.50 9.90
C ARG A 71 -3.48 0.93 9.48
N ARG A 72 -4.41 1.88 9.56
CA ARG A 72 -4.15 3.33 9.40
C ARG A 72 -3.61 3.96 10.68
N VAL A 73 -4.20 3.63 11.83
CA VAL A 73 -3.81 4.17 13.14
C VAL A 73 -2.74 3.32 13.81
N VAL A 74 -2.95 2.00 13.84
CA VAL A 74 -2.00 1.04 14.39
C VAL A 74 -1.41 0.21 13.24
N PRO A 75 -0.22 0.54 12.74
CA PRO A 75 0.40 -0.21 11.65
C PRO A 75 0.83 -1.62 12.11
N PRO A 76 1.15 -2.53 11.18
CA PRO A 76 1.79 -3.79 11.52
C PRO A 76 3.10 -3.55 12.29
N TYR A 77 3.17 -4.11 13.50
CA TYR A 77 4.31 -3.95 14.41
C TYR A 77 5.43 -4.91 14.04
N GLY A 78 6.66 -4.55 14.38
CA GLY A 78 7.82 -5.45 14.23
C GLY A 78 7.96 -6.41 15.40
N LEU A 79 8.71 -7.49 15.19
CA LEU A 79 8.95 -8.55 16.17
C LEU A 79 10.44 -8.63 16.51
N PHE A 80 10.75 -8.94 17.77
CA PHE A 80 12.12 -9.17 18.26
C PHE A 80 13.12 -8.06 17.89
N GLY A 81 12.72 -6.80 18.04
CA GLY A 81 13.56 -5.63 17.71
C GLY A 81 13.34 -5.05 16.31
N GLY A 82 12.57 -5.74 15.46
CA GLY A 82 12.14 -5.22 14.17
C GLY A 82 11.25 -3.99 14.30
N LYS A 83 11.22 -3.17 13.25
CA LYS A 83 10.47 -1.91 13.18
C LYS A 83 9.07 -2.13 12.61
N ALA A 84 8.17 -1.23 12.97
CA ALA A 84 6.83 -1.21 12.41
C ALA A 84 6.86 -0.88 10.91
N ALA A 85 5.86 -1.38 10.18
CA ALA A 85 5.65 -1.07 8.78
C ALA A 85 5.03 0.32 8.59
N ALA A 86 5.02 0.82 7.35
CA ALA A 86 4.22 1.99 7.02
C ALA A 86 2.71 1.68 7.17
N PRO A 87 1.90 2.64 7.64
CA PRO A 87 0.45 2.46 7.78
C PRO A 87 -0.25 2.48 6.42
N PHE A 88 -1.50 2.00 6.42
CA PHE A 88 -2.41 2.17 5.29
C PHE A 88 -2.82 3.64 5.15
N ARG A 89 -2.84 4.18 3.91
CA ARG A 89 -3.35 5.52 3.60
C ARG A 89 -4.25 5.51 2.36
N ILE A 90 -5.20 6.43 2.32
CA ILE A 90 -5.90 6.82 1.10
C ILE A 90 -5.83 8.33 0.99
N THR A 91 -5.39 8.78 -0.18
CA THR A 91 -5.31 10.20 -0.51
C THR A 91 -6.15 10.46 -1.75
N LEU A 92 -7.11 11.37 -1.64
CA LEU A 92 -7.86 11.91 -2.76
C LEU A 92 -7.08 13.08 -3.36
N ASN A 93 -6.94 13.11 -4.68
CA ASN A 93 -6.28 14.15 -5.46
C ASN A 93 -4.87 14.53 -4.97
N PRO A 94 -3.95 13.55 -4.79
CA PRO A 94 -2.61 13.80 -4.27
C PRO A 94 -1.82 14.81 -5.12
N GLY A 95 -1.07 15.68 -4.46
CA GLY A 95 -0.25 16.72 -5.09
C GLY A 95 -1.03 17.90 -5.67
N THR A 96 -2.31 18.04 -5.35
CA THR A 96 -3.17 19.13 -5.86
C THR A 96 -3.73 19.99 -4.74
N PRO A 97 -4.26 21.20 -5.04
CA PRO A 97 -4.97 22.01 -4.04
C PRO A 97 -6.23 21.35 -3.44
N ARG A 98 -6.73 20.28 -4.08
CA ARG A 98 -7.88 19.49 -3.61
C ARG A 98 -7.45 18.21 -2.88
N GLU A 99 -6.16 18.10 -2.53
CA GLU A 99 -5.66 16.94 -1.81
C GLU A 99 -6.42 16.77 -0.48
N ARG A 100 -6.85 15.54 -0.23
CA ARG A 100 -7.56 15.19 0.99
C ARG A 100 -7.17 13.81 1.48
N ASP A 101 -6.80 13.75 2.75
CA ASP A 101 -6.64 12.49 3.46
C ASP A 101 -8.02 11.87 3.78
N VAL A 102 -8.21 10.63 3.32
CA VAL A 102 -9.48 9.90 3.45
C VAL A 102 -9.46 9.02 4.69
N ARG A 103 -10.55 9.04 5.47
CA ARG A 103 -10.67 8.25 6.69
C ARG A 103 -10.78 6.76 6.39
N GLY A 104 -10.40 5.93 7.37
CA GLY A 104 -10.46 4.48 7.22
C GLY A 104 -11.89 3.93 7.07
N LYS A 105 -12.89 4.65 7.61
CA LYS A 105 -14.31 4.31 7.51
C LYS A 105 -15.08 5.57 7.11
N GLU A 106 -15.44 5.67 5.84
CA GLU A 106 -16.13 6.83 5.28
C GLU A 106 -16.82 6.46 3.97
N THR A 107 -17.94 7.12 3.65
CA THR A 107 -18.57 7.09 2.33
C THR A 107 -18.60 8.50 1.76
N MET A 108 -18.18 8.66 0.51
CA MET A 108 -18.19 9.94 -0.19
C MET A 108 -18.52 9.77 -1.67
N LYS A 109 -19.07 10.81 -2.29
CA LYS A 109 -19.18 10.90 -3.74
C LYS A 109 -17.87 11.43 -4.32
N LEU A 110 -17.47 10.89 -5.47
CA LEU A 110 -16.32 11.35 -6.23
C LEU A 110 -16.80 12.12 -7.46
N ALA A 111 -16.06 13.17 -7.82
CA ALA A 111 -16.27 13.90 -9.05
C ALA A 111 -15.51 13.23 -10.20
N GLN A 112 -16.00 13.41 -11.42
CA GLN A 112 -15.24 13.05 -12.61
C GLN A 112 -13.87 13.76 -12.59
N GLY A 113 -12.83 13.02 -12.90
CA GLY A 113 -11.45 13.50 -12.86
C GLY A 113 -10.78 13.41 -11.49
N ASP A 114 -11.49 13.02 -10.42
CA ASP A 114 -10.82 12.77 -9.13
C ASP A 114 -9.85 11.58 -9.23
N LEU A 115 -8.72 11.67 -8.52
CA LEU A 115 -7.73 10.59 -8.39
C LEU A 115 -7.75 10.05 -6.96
N VAL A 116 -8.02 8.76 -6.79
CA VAL A 116 -7.94 8.11 -5.49
C VAL A 116 -6.67 7.26 -5.44
N LEU A 117 -5.68 7.68 -4.65
CA LEU A 117 -4.48 6.91 -4.38
C LEU A 117 -4.66 6.07 -3.12
N LEU A 118 -4.57 4.75 -3.26
CA LEU A 118 -4.51 3.80 -2.17
C LEU A 118 -3.06 3.39 -1.94
N GLU A 119 -2.63 3.48 -0.69
CA GLU A 119 -1.33 3.00 -0.24
C GLU A 119 -1.54 1.95 0.85
N THR A 120 -1.30 0.68 0.55
CA THR A 120 -1.46 -0.37 1.56
C THR A 120 -0.33 -0.32 2.59
N CYS A 121 -0.57 -0.85 3.78
CA CYS A 121 0.49 -1.10 4.74
C CYS A 121 1.45 -2.19 4.22
N GLY A 122 2.70 -2.16 4.67
CA GLY A 122 3.61 -3.30 4.56
C GLY A 122 3.48 -4.26 5.76
N GLY A 123 4.36 -5.26 5.83
CA GLY A 123 4.53 -6.13 7.00
C GLY A 123 5.54 -5.57 7.99
N GLY A 124 5.44 -5.90 9.27
CA GLY A 124 6.44 -5.52 10.27
C GLY A 124 7.75 -6.29 10.09
N GLY A 125 8.87 -5.67 10.45
CA GLY A 125 10.19 -6.29 10.39
C GLY A 125 10.41 -7.31 11.51
N TYR A 126 11.37 -8.22 11.31
CA TYR A 126 11.74 -9.23 12.30
C TYR A 126 13.23 -9.12 12.64
N GLY A 127 13.57 -9.11 13.93
CA GLY A 127 14.95 -9.02 14.41
C GLY A 127 15.51 -7.61 14.34
N ASP A 128 16.65 -7.37 14.99
CA ASP A 128 17.32 -6.06 14.99
C ASP A 128 17.78 -5.69 13.56
N PRO A 129 17.39 -4.51 13.02
CA PRO A 129 17.85 -4.04 11.71
C PRO A 129 19.37 -4.02 11.51
N THR A 130 20.14 -3.87 12.58
CA THR A 130 21.61 -3.87 12.53
C THR A 130 22.19 -5.24 12.16
N GLU A 131 21.42 -6.31 12.32
CA GLU A 131 21.80 -7.68 11.94
C GLU A 131 21.55 -7.97 10.44
N ARG A 132 20.89 -7.07 9.70
CA ARG A 132 20.69 -7.23 8.25
C ARG A 132 21.99 -6.98 7.51
N SER A 133 22.41 -7.93 6.66
CA SER A 133 23.71 -7.84 5.99
C SER A 133 23.78 -6.70 4.98
N ALA A 134 24.98 -6.19 4.72
CA ALA A 134 25.21 -5.17 3.69
C ALA A 134 24.77 -5.63 2.29
N ALA A 135 24.93 -6.93 1.99
CA ALA A 135 24.53 -7.52 0.71
C ALA A 135 23.00 -7.52 0.55
N GLU A 136 22.25 -7.90 1.58
CA GLU A 136 20.77 -7.84 1.56
C GLU A 136 20.27 -6.41 1.40
N ARG A 137 20.89 -5.44 2.08
CA ARG A 137 20.56 -4.02 1.93
C ARG A 137 20.85 -3.47 0.53
N ASP A 138 21.90 -3.98 -0.12
CA ASP A 138 22.20 -3.58 -1.50
C ASP A 138 21.19 -4.15 -2.49
N ILE A 139 20.73 -5.38 -2.28
CA ILE A 139 19.63 -5.97 -3.05
C ILE A 139 18.36 -5.12 -2.87
N ASP A 140 17.99 -4.78 -1.63
CA ASP A 140 16.79 -3.95 -1.38
C ASP A 140 16.84 -2.62 -2.14
N ARG A 141 18.01 -1.94 -2.16
CA ARG A 141 18.19 -0.69 -2.91
C ARG A 141 18.11 -0.90 -4.42
N ARG A 142 18.79 -1.93 -4.94
CA ARG A 142 18.80 -2.24 -6.39
C ARG A 142 17.42 -2.62 -6.92
N GLU A 143 16.64 -3.33 -6.12
CA GLU A 143 15.26 -3.72 -6.46
C GLU A 143 14.24 -2.60 -6.18
N GLY A 144 14.68 -1.45 -5.64
CA GLY A 144 13.81 -0.32 -5.33
C GLY A 144 12.84 -0.58 -4.17
N TYR A 145 13.14 -1.53 -3.29
CA TYR A 145 12.33 -1.83 -2.11
C TYR A 145 12.48 -0.78 -1.01
N VAL A 146 13.65 -0.16 -0.97
CA VAL A 146 14.03 0.91 -0.04
C VAL A 146 14.68 2.04 -0.85
N SER A 147 14.34 3.29 -0.53
CA SER A 147 14.90 4.48 -1.19
C SER A 147 16.18 5.02 -0.57
#